data_AF-A0A2V9J0J3-F1
#
_entry.id   AF-A0A2V9J0J3-F1
#
_cell.length_a   1.000
_cell.length_b   1.000
_cell.length_c   1.000
_cell.angle_alpha   90.00
_cell.angle_beta   90.00
_cell.angle_gamma   90.00
#
_symmetry.space_group_name_H-M   'P 1'
#
loop_
_entity.id
_entity.type
_entity.pdbx_description
1 polymer ?
#
loop_
_entity_poly.entity_id
_entity_poly.type
_entity_poly.pdbx_seq_one_letter_code
_entity_poly.pdbx_strand_id
1 'polypeptide(L)'
;MSKRMHRGGASLHGLDDAFEAIGRLWGLRLLRKADVRGICVASVGGLLGIDDDEAFPPPRKCYRIAGQILEGLQSRSIQEPQPLWDNIALLSKVIPLSLEERRFLAFRAVAERYEPLDNLLSAIGNLSDERLARIVATALEIDPAVARGIVARDARLRMSGLISLDEDLVVFSEKVQVVPGLFNALLSVQPDLDSLLSVFVKKSPAPALTLDEFGHIADFVRLVRPYLERVCRERRKGSNI
;
A
#
# COMPACT_ATOMS: atom_id res chain seq x y z
N MET A 1 -31.65 -23.10 35.16
CA MET A 1 -32.35 -22.77 33.90
C MET A 1 -32.64 -21.29 33.86
N SER A 2 -31.87 -20.51 33.11
CA SER A 2 -32.35 -19.32 32.40
C SER A 2 -31.23 -18.85 31.46
N LYS A 3 -31.28 -19.34 30.21
CA LYS A 3 -30.42 -18.89 29.11
C LYS A 3 -30.87 -17.46 28.77
N ARG A 4 -30.10 -16.45 29.19
CA ARG A 4 -30.17 -15.12 28.57
C ARG A 4 -29.57 -15.25 27.17
N MET A 5 -30.45 -15.28 26.17
CA MET A 5 -30.11 -15.02 24.78
C MET A 5 -29.44 -13.65 24.70
N HIS A 6 -28.10 -13.63 24.62
CA HIS A 6 -27.39 -12.50 24.08
C HIS A 6 -27.76 -12.43 22.59
N ARG A 7 -28.57 -11.42 22.25
CA ARG A 7 -28.68 -10.96 20.88
C ARG A 7 -27.30 -10.45 20.49
N GLY A 8 -26.53 -11.26 19.77
CA GLY A 8 -25.32 -10.84 19.08
C GLY A 8 -25.69 -9.79 18.04
N GLY A 9 -25.74 -8.53 18.46
CA GLY A 9 -25.53 -7.42 17.55
C GLY A 9 -24.08 -7.51 17.11
N ALA A 10 -23.83 -7.47 15.80
CA ALA A 10 -22.49 -7.32 15.24
C ALA A 10 -21.88 -6.08 15.91
N SER A 11 -21.08 -6.31 16.94
CA SER A 11 -20.63 -5.26 17.83
C SER A 11 -19.59 -4.45 17.07
N LEU A 12 -19.95 -3.20 16.80
CA LEU A 12 -19.04 -2.11 16.45
C LEU A 12 -18.08 -1.76 17.60
N HIS A 13 -17.90 -2.64 18.59
CA HIS A 13 -16.90 -2.52 19.65
C HIS A 13 -15.57 -3.06 19.11
N GLY A 14 -14.58 -2.19 18.99
CA GLY A 14 -13.23 -2.55 18.56
C GLY A 14 -12.59 -1.66 17.48
N LEU A 15 -13.26 -0.61 16.96
CA LEU A 15 -12.64 0.33 16.02
C LEU A 15 -11.76 1.38 16.73
N ASP A 16 -10.91 0.97 17.66
CA ASP A 16 -10.05 1.88 18.43
C ASP A 16 -8.81 2.36 17.65
N ASP A 17 -8.50 1.72 16.51
CA ASP A 17 -7.38 2.11 15.63
C ASP A 17 -7.87 2.45 14.20
N ALA A 18 -7.43 3.60 13.69
CA ALA A 18 -7.64 4.05 12.32
C ALA A 18 -7.15 3.02 11.27
N PHE A 19 -6.10 2.24 11.60
CA PHE A 19 -5.61 1.16 10.75
C PHE A 19 -6.65 0.08 10.50
N GLU A 20 -7.33 -0.39 11.55
CA GLU A 20 -8.36 -1.41 11.43
C GLU A 20 -9.56 -0.87 10.66
N ALA A 21 -9.97 0.36 10.96
CA ALA A 21 -11.10 0.99 10.28
C ALA A 21 -10.88 1.08 8.76
N ILE A 22 -9.71 1.56 8.32
CA ILE A 22 -9.41 1.71 6.89
C ILE A 22 -9.13 0.36 6.23
N GLY A 23 -8.43 -0.55 6.91
CA GLY A 23 -8.15 -1.90 6.41
C GLY A 23 -9.44 -2.70 6.21
N ARG A 24 -10.35 -2.63 7.18
CA ARG A 24 -11.67 -3.24 7.11
C ARG A 24 -12.53 -2.62 6.02
N LEU A 25 -12.52 -1.29 5.86
CA LEU A 25 -13.21 -0.61 4.75
C LEU A 25 -12.74 -1.15 3.39
N TRP A 26 -11.43 -1.23 3.17
CA TRP A 26 -10.86 -1.73 1.92
C TRP A 26 -11.17 -3.22 1.69
N GLY A 27 -11.05 -4.05 2.73
CA GLY A 27 -11.40 -5.48 2.65
C GLY A 27 -12.88 -5.71 2.32
N LEU A 28 -13.79 -4.96 2.94
CA LEU A 28 -15.23 -5.09 2.69
C LEU A 28 -15.65 -4.62 1.30
N ARG A 29 -14.98 -3.59 0.74
CA ARG A 29 -15.17 -3.19 -0.66
C ARG A 29 -14.80 -4.32 -1.62
N LEU A 30 -13.65 -4.96 -1.38
CA LEU A 30 -13.22 -6.13 -2.15
C LEU A 30 -14.22 -7.27 -2.03
N LEU A 31 -14.65 -7.60 -0.82
CA LEU A 31 -15.62 -8.68 -0.58
C LEU A 31 -16.96 -8.48 -1.31
N ARG A 32 -17.40 -7.23 -1.53
CA ARG A 32 -18.65 -6.93 -2.25
C ARG A 32 -18.52 -6.94 -3.77
N LYS A 33 -17.37 -6.53 -4.31
CA LYS A 33 -17.20 -6.24 -5.75
C LYS A 33 -16.31 -7.21 -6.49
N ALA A 34 -15.28 -7.77 -5.84
CA ALA A 34 -14.46 -8.77 -6.49
C ALA A 34 -15.28 -10.04 -6.71
N ASP A 35 -14.94 -10.78 -7.78
CA ASP A 35 -15.48 -12.11 -8.06
C ASP A 35 -14.94 -13.10 -7.03
N VAL A 36 -15.37 -12.90 -5.79
CA VAL A 36 -14.99 -13.60 -4.57
C VAL A 36 -15.83 -14.89 -4.43
N ARG A 37 -16.58 -15.23 -5.48
CA ARG A 37 -17.35 -16.47 -5.57
C ARG A 37 -16.39 -17.65 -5.48
N GLY A 38 -16.29 -18.24 -4.29
CA GLY A 38 -15.40 -19.38 -4.01
C GLY A 38 -14.26 -19.10 -3.03
N ILE A 39 -14.10 -17.87 -2.53
CA ILE A 39 -13.15 -17.62 -1.44
C ILE A 39 -13.62 -18.33 -0.18
N CYS A 40 -12.67 -18.95 0.51
CA CYS A 40 -12.91 -19.63 1.77
C CYS A 40 -13.54 -18.65 2.78
N VAL A 41 -14.74 -18.96 3.26
CA VAL A 41 -15.48 -18.04 4.11
C VAL A 41 -14.72 -17.76 5.43
N ALA A 42 -13.90 -18.70 5.90
CA ALA A 42 -13.02 -18.50 7.06
C ALA A 42 -12.05 -17.32 6.88
N SER A 43 -11.55 -17.07 5.66
CA SER A 43 -10.62 -15.96 5.38
C SER A 43 -11.23 -14.57 5.53
N VAL A 44 -12.55 -14.46 5.72
CA VAL A 44 -13.25 -13.18 5.91
C VAL A 44 -13.82 -13.00 7.32
N GLY A 45 -13.61 -13.94 8.24
CA GLY A 45 -14.12 -13.89 9.62
C GLY A 45 -13.74 -12.59 10.35
N GLY A 46 -12.45 -12.26 10.37
CA GLY A 46 -11.96 -11.02 10.99
C GLY A 46 -12.54 -9.74 10.37
N LEU A 47 -12.80 -9.71 9.06
CA LEU A 47 -13.46 -8.56 8.41
C LEU A 47 -14.93 -8.41 8.84
N LEU A 48 -15.58 -9.52 9.17
CA LEU A 48 -16.96 -9.56 9.64
C LEU A 48 -17.06 -9.36 11.16
N GLY A 49 -15.93 -9.43 11.88
CA GLY A 49 -15.90 -9.42 13.35
C GLY A 49 -16.51 -10.70 13.93
N ILE A 50 -16.27 -11.82 13.27
CA ILE A 50 -16.68 -13.15 13.71
C ILE A 50 -15.44 -13.78 14.33
N ASP A 51 -15.53 -14.13 15.61
CA ASP A 51 -14.45 -14.78 16.35
C ASP A 51 -14.28 -16.23 15.87
N ASP A 52 -13.07 -16.78 16.00
CA ASP A 52 -12.72 -18.13 15.52
C ASP A 52 -13.55 -19.25 16.18
N ASP A 53 -14.09 -19.00 17.38
CA ASP A 53 -14.92 -19.92 18.15
C ASP A 53 -16.42 -19.90 17.73
N GLU A 54 -16.82 -18.96 16.87
CA GLU A 54 -18.20 -18.86 16.40
C GLU A 54 -18.47 -19.74 15.17
N ALA A 55 -19.64 -20.38 15.14
CA ALA A 55 -20.06 -21.12 13.96
C ALA A 55 -20.22 -20.17 12.75
N PHE A 56 -19.39 -20.41 11.72
CA PHE A 56 -19.33 -19.52 10.56
C PHE A 56 -20.70 -19.45 9.84
N PRO A 57 -21.25 -18.24 9.60
CA PRO A 57 -22.53 -18.09 8.94
C PRO A 57 -22.50 -18.56 7.48
N PRO A 58 -23.64 -18.95 6.89
CA PRO A 58 -23.69 -19.32 5.48
C PRO A 58 -23.28 -18.13 4.59
N PRO A 59 -22.68 -18.36 3.40
CA PRO A 59 -22.12 -17.30 2.55
C PRO A 59 -23.07 -16.11 2.32
N ARG A 60 -24.36 -16.39 2.05
CA ARG A 60 -25.39 -15.34 1.85
C ARG A 60 -25.54 -14.39 3.05
N LYS A 61 -25.43 -14.92 4.28
CA LYS A 61 -25.51 -14.12 5.49
C LYS A 61 -24.22 -13.30 5.69
N CYS A 62 -23.07 -13.84 5.30
CA CYS A 62 -21.78 -13.14 5.32
C CYS A 62 -21.80 -11.90 4.43
N TYR A 63 -22.26 -12.04 3.17
CA TYR A 63 -22.37 -10.90 2.25
C TYR A 63 -23.34 -9.82 2.75
N ARG A 64 -24.41 -10.22 3.45
CA ARG A 64 -25.35 -9.27 4.07
C ARG A 64 -24.69 -8.50 5.22
N ILE A 65 -24.00 -9.20 6.12
CA ILE A 65 -23.27 -8.60 7.24
C ILE A 65 -22.19 -7.65 6.70
N ALA A 66 -21.41 -8.09 5.70
CA ALA A 66 -20.41 -7.27 5.03
C ALA A 66 -21.01 -5.97 4.47
N GLY A 67 -22.18 -6.05 3.83
CA GLY A 67 -22.89 -4.90 3.31
C GLY A 67 -23.28 -3.90 4.40
N GLN A 68 -23.85 -4.39 5.50
CA GLN A 68 -24.26 -3.56 6.64
C GLN A 68 -23.07 -2.86 7.30
N ILE A 69 -21.96 -3.57 7.52
CA ILE A 69 -20.75 -2.99 8.11
C ILE A 69 -20.14 -1.96 7.16
N LEU A 70 -20.08 -2.26 5.85
CA LEU A 70 -19.53 -1.34 4.87
C LEU A 70 -20.32 -0.02 4.83
N GLU A 71 -21.65 -0.08 4.80
CA GLU A 71 -22.50 1.12 4.84
C GLU A 71 -22.28 1.93 6.12
N GLY A 72 -22.10 1.25 7.25
CA GLY A 72 -21.74 1.87 8.53
C GLY A 72 -20.37 2.55 8.52
N LEU A 73 -19.38 2.00 7.81
CA LEU A 73 -18.04 2.58 7.68
C LEU A 73 -17.99 3.73 6.66
N GLN A 74 -18.70 3.59 5.53
CA GLN A 74 -18.76 4.62 4.49
C GLN A 74 -19.52 5.87 4.92
N SER A 75 -20.49 5.73 5.82
CA SER A 75 -21.22 6.87 6.39
C SER A 75 -20.43 7.66 7.45
N ARG A 76 -19.23 7.19 7.81
CA ARG A 76 -18.36 7.81 8.81
C ARG A 76 -17.12 8.41 8.14
N SER A 77 -16.58 9.46 8.75
CA SER A 77 -15.24 9.95 8.41
C SER A 77 -14.20 9.08 9.10
N ILE A 78 -13.53 8.22 8.34
CA ILE A 78 -12.41 7.41 8.83
C ILE A 78 -11.16 8.29 8.83
N GLN A 79 -10.52 8.41 10.00
CA GLN A 79 -9.27 9.15 10.12
C GLN A 79 -8.15 8.43 9.37
N GLU A 80 -7.25 9.19 8.77
CA GLU A 80 -6.06 8.63 8.15
C GLU A 80 -5.14 8.04 9.24
N PRO A 81 -4.67 6.79 9.09
CA PRO A 81 -3.87 6.18 10.13
C PRO A 81 -2.51 6.86 10.27
N GLN A 82 -2.15 7.22 11.50
CA GLN A 82 -0.87 7.83 11.84
C GLN A 82 0.05 6.82 12.53
N PRO A 83 1.38 6.89 12.31
CA PRO A 83 2.12 7.93 11.55
C PRO A 83 2.21 7.67 10.03
N LEU A 84 1.54 6.62 9.53
CA LEU A 84 1.63 6.18 8.14
C LEU A 84 1.37 7.30 7.13
N TRP A 85 0.29 8.05 7.30
CA TRP A 85 -0.07 9.06 6.32
C TRP A 85 0.87 10.27 6.32
N ASP A 86 1.28 10.72 7.50
CA ASP A 86 2.26 11.80 7.64
C ASP A 86 3.60 11.40 7.00
N ASN A 87 4.04 10.16 7.21
CA ASN A 87 5.27 9.65 6.63
C ASN A 87 5.18 9.49 5.10
N ILE A 88 4.04 9.06 4.57
CA ILE A 88 3.81 9.01 3.10
C ILE A 88 3.79 10.43 2.52
N ALA A 89 3.18 11.39 3.22
CA ALA A 89 3.19 12.80 2.81
C ALA A 89 4.61 13.38 2.83
N LEU A 90 5.42 13.00 3.82
CA LEU A 90 6.82 13.38 3.93
C LEU A 90 7.65 12.80 2.78
N LEU A 91 7.50 11.50 2.50
CA LEU A 91 8.13 10.82 1.35
C LEU A 91 7.76 11.50 0.03
N SER A 92 6.52 11.97 -0.08
CA SER A 92 6.00 12.63 -1.28
C SER A 92 6.63 13.98 -1.60
N LYS A 93 7.44 14.53 -0.68
CA LYS A 93 8.23 15.75 -0.92
C LYS A 93 9.45 15.49 -1.80
N VAL A 94 9.95 14.25 -1.84
CA VAL A 94 11.12 13.84 -2.65
C VAL A 94 10.69 13.11 -3.90
N ILE A 95 9.78 12.14 -3.73
CA ILE A 95 9.23 11.38 -4.84
C ILE A 95 7.81 11.89 -5.01
N PRO A 96 7.48 12.67 -6.06
CA PRO A 96 6.22 13.42 -6.12
C PRO A 96 5.02 12.51 -6.41
N LEU A 97 4.63 11.66 -5.45
CA LEU A 97 3.53 10.71 -5.57
C LEU A 97 2.19 11.44 -5.67
N SER A 98 1.36 11.00 -6.62
CA SER A 98 -0.06 11.36 -6.72
C SER A 98 -0.83 10.87 -5.49
N LEU A 99 -2.04 11.40 -5.29
CA LEU A 99 -2.88 10.98 -4.17
C LEU A 99 -3.17 9.48 -4.22
N GLU A 100 -3.43 8.94 -5.41
CA GLU A 100 -3.77 7.54 -5.60
C GLU A 100 -2.56 6.62 -5.40
N GLU A 101 -1.36 7.05 -5.82
CA GLU A 101 -0.10 6.34 -5.51
C GLU A 101 0.16 6.29 -4.00
N ARG A 102 -0.08 7.39 -3.27
CA ARG A 102 0.02 7.42 -1.80
C ARG A 102 -0.95 6.44 -1.15
N ARG A 103 -2.21 6.41 -1.63
CA ARG A 103 -3.25 5.49 -1.14
C ARG A 103 -2.90 4.04 -1.44
N PHE A 104 -2.27 3.74 -2.58
CA PHE A 104 -1.81 2.38 -2.90
C PHE A 104 -0.64 1.93 -2.01
N LEU A 105 0.33 2.81 -1.75
CA LEU A 105 1.41 2.51 -0.80
C LEU A 105 0.86 2.28 0.61
N ALA A 106 -0.09 3.10 1.05
CA ALA A 106 -0.78 2.91 2.32
C ALA A 106 -1.60 1.61 2.36
N PHE A 107 -2.29 1.25 1.26
CA PHE A 107 -3.04 0.00 1.15
C PHE A 107 -2.15 -1.21 1.41
N ARG A 108 -0.96 -1.24 0.80
CA ARG A 108 0.00 -2.31 1.05
C ARG A 108 0.51 -2.32 2.50
N ALA A 109 0.81 -1.15 3.08
CA ALA A 109 1.28 -1.04 4.46
C ALA A 109 0.20 -1.43 5.50
N VAL A 110 -1.06 -1.09 5.24
CA VAL A 110 -2.19 -1.50 6.08
C VAL A 110 -2.45 -3.00 5.92
N ALA A 111 -2.35 -3.56 4.71
CA ALA A 111 -2.45 -5.00 4.52
C ALA A 111 -1.37 -5.75 5.33
N GLU A 112 -0.13 -5.23 5.37
CA GLU A 112 0.94 -5.81 6.20
C GLU A 112 0.59 -5.83 7.70
N ARG A 113 -0.09 -4.80 8.19
CA ARG A 113 -0.38 -4.63 9.62
C ARG A 113 -1.72 -5.23 10.06
N TYR A 114 -2.72 -5.21 9.19
CA TYR A 114 -4.09 -5.64 9.49
C TYR A 114 -4.37 -6.99 8.86
N GLU A 115 -4.12 -8.04 9.65
CA GLU A 115 -4.20 -9.45 9.26
C GLU A 115 -5.51 -9.83 8.52
N PRO A 116 -6.71 -9.37 8.92
CA PRO A 116 -7.93 -9.73 8.18
C PRO A 116 -7.96 -9.26 6.72
N LEU A 117 -7.29 -8.15 6.40
CA LEU A 117 -7.13 -7.70 5.01
C LEU A 117 -6.11 -8.56 4.26
N ASP A 118 -4.98 -8.91 4.90
CA ASP A 118 -3.98 -9.80 4.29
C ASP A 118 -4.55 -11.19 4.01
N ASN A 119 -5.28 -11.76 4.96
CA ASN A 119 -5.95 -13.06 4.81
C ASN A 119 -6.92 -13.07 3.62
N LEU A 120 -7.70 -12.00 3.44
CA LEU A 120 -8.56 -11.85 2.26
C LEU A 120 -7.73 -11.78 0.97
N LEU A 121 -6.67 -10.97 0.93
CA LEU A 121 -5.83 -10.79 -0.26
C LEU A 121 -5.11 -12.08 -0.67
N SER A 122 -4.62 -12.83 0.32
CA SER A 122 -4.05 -14.16 0.14
C SER A 122 -5.08 -15.15 -0.40
N ALA A 123 -6.31 -15.13 0.12
CA ALA A 123 -7.38 -16.01 -0.34
C ALA A 123 -7.94 -15.67 -1.74
N ILE A 124 -7.80 -14.41 -2.20
CA ILE A 124 -8.13 -14.03 -3.58
C ILE A 124 -7.23 -14.78 -4.58
N GLY A 125 -5.93 -14.89 -4.26
CA GLY A 125 -4.90 -15.63 -5.01
C GLY A 125 -4.82 -15.31 -6.51
N ASN A 126 -3.97 -16.05 -7.23
CA ASN A 126 -3.84 -16.01 -8.69
C ASN A 126 -3.86 -14.57 -9.27
N LEU A 127 -2.96 -13.73 -8.78
CA LEU A 127 -2.91 -12.30 -9.10
C LEU A 127 -2.05 -12.03 -10.34
N SER A 128 -2.71 -11.94 -11.50
CA SER A 128 -2.13 -11.22 -12.65
C SER A 128 -2.08 -9.70 -12.38
N ASP A 129 -1.26 -8.96 -13.13
CA ASP A 129 -1.18 -7.49 -13.03
C ASP A 129 -2.55 -6.83 -13.29
N GLU A 130 -3.33 -7.36 -14.22
CA GLU A 130 -4.70 -6.89 -14.47
C GLU A 130 -5.64 -7.16 -13.29
N ARG A 131 -5.50 -8.31 -12.63
CA ARG A 131 -6.29 -8.61 -11.43
C ARG A 131 -5.87 -7.73 -10.26
N LEU A 132 -4.57 -7.47 -10.09
CA LEU A 132 -4.06 -6.52 -9.12
C LEU A 132 -4.63 -5.12 -9.37
N ALA A 133 -4.64 -4.63 -10.61
CA ALA A 133 -5.24 -3.34 -10.95
C ALA A 133 -6.74 -3.28 -10.58
N ARG A 134 -7.49 -4.35 -10.82
CA ARG A 134 -8.93 -4.44 -10.42
C ARG A 134 -9.13 -4.42 -8.91
N ILE A 135 -8.27 -5.11 -8.16
CA ILE A 135 -8.28 -5.10 -6.69
C ILE A 135 -8.01 -3.68 -6.18
N VAL A 136 -6.96 -3.03 -6.68
CA VAL A 136 -6.60 -1.66 -6.30
C VAL A 136 -7.73 -0.69 -6.63
N ALA A 137 -8.30 -0.75 -7.83
CA ALA A 137 -9.44 0.06 -8.24
C ALA A 137 -10.63 -0.10 -7.28
N THR A 138 -10.91 -1.34 -6.87
CA THR A 138 -12.03 -1.69 -6.00
C THR A 138 -11.81 -1.26 -4.56
N ALA A 139 -10.66 -1.59 -3.97
CA ALA A 139 -10.34 -1.26 -2.58
C ALA A 139 -10.28 0.26 -2.37
N LEU A 140 -9.61 0.97 -3.29
CA LEU A 140 -9.40 2.41 -3.18
C LEU A 140 -10.56 3.25 -3.72
N GLU A 141 -11.53 2.62 -4.39
CA GLU A 141 -12.61 3.29 -5.14
C GLU A 141 -12.07 4.36 -6.10
N ILE A 142 -11.14 3.94 -6.95
CA ILE A 142 -10.52 4.79 -7.98
C ILE A 142 -10.85 4.27 -9.38
N ASP A 143 -10.65 5.13 -10.37
CA ASP A 143 -10.87 4.78 -11.78
C ASP A 143 -9.97 3.60 -12.22
N PRO A 144 -10.50 2.59 -12.96
CA PRO A 144 -9.72 1.45 -13.40
C PRO A 144 -8.52 1.79 -14.30
N ALA A 145 -8.56 2.87 -15.08
CA ALA A 145 -7.41 3.33 -15.86
C ALA A 145 -6.33 3.91 -14.94
N VAL A 146 -6.72 4.66 -13.90
CA VAL A 146 -5.77 5.15 -12.89
C VAL A 146 -5.12 4.00 -12.13
N ALA A 147 -5.91 3.01 -11.70
CA ALA A 147 -5.37 1.83 -11.02
C ALA A 147 -4.39 1.03 -11.89
N ARG A 148 -4.67 0.89 -13.20
CA ARG A 148 -3.73 0.30 -14.16
C ARG A 148 -2.43 1.11 -14.25
N GLY A 149 -2.52 2.43 -14.28
CA GLY A 149 -1.34 3.32 -14.28
C GLY A 149 -0.48 3.19 -13.03
N ILE A 150 -1.06 2.92 -11.86
CA ILE A 150 -0.32 2.74 -10.60
C ILE A 150 0.52 1.45 -10.58
N VAL A 151 0.03 0.38 -11.23
CA VAL A 151 0.71 -0.93 -11.26
C VAL A 151 1.53 -1.17 -12.53
N ALA A 152 1.41 -0.27 -13.52
CA ALA A 152 2.17 -0.33 -14.76
C ALA A 152 3.69 -0.32 -14.51
N ARG A 153 4.47 -0.92 -15.41
CA ARG A 153 5.93 -1.03 -15.25
C ARG A 153 6.65 0.31 -15.11
N ASP A 154 6.14 1.32 -15.78
CA ASP A 154 6.63 2.71 -15.79
C ASP A 154 5.98 3.59 -14.71
N ALA A 155 5.16 3.01 -13.82
CA ALA A 155 4.57 3.72 -12.70
C ALA A 155 5.66 4.29 -11.78
N ARG A 156 5.44 5.50 -11.24
CA ARG A 156 6.44 6.21 -10.41
C ARG A 156 6.88 5.39 -9.20
N LEU A 157 5.97 4.66 -8.57
CA LEU A 157 6.28 3.78 -7.43
C LEU A 157 7.27 2.67 -7.77
N ARG A 158 7.18 2.12 -9.00
CA ARG A 158 8.13 1.11 -9.51
C ARG A 158 9.43 1.76 -9.96
N MET A 159 9.34 2.85 -10.72
CA MET A 159 10.51 3.57 -11.24
C MET A 159 11.38 4.19 -10.14
N SER A 160 10.79 4.55 -8.99
CA SER A 160 11.52 5.03 -7.81
C SER A 160 12.11 3.90 -6.95
N GLY A 161 11.82 2.64 -7.27
CA GLY A 161 12.27 1.48 -6.49
C GLY A 161 11.58 1.33 -5.13
N LEU A 162 10.56 2.14 -4.81
CA LEU A 162 9.80 2.01 -3.57
C LEU A 162 9.00 0.71 -3.52
N ILE A 163 8.46 0.30 -4.68
CA ILE A 163 7.70 -0.94 -4.85
C ILE A 163 8.30 -1.73 -6.03
N SER A 164 8.33 -3.05 -5.91
CA SER A 164 8.56 -3.97 -7.02
C SER A 164 7.36 -4.88 -7.19
N LEU A 165 6.98 -5.13 -8.44
CA LEU A 165 5.94 -6.11 -8.77
C LEU A 165 6.59 -7.31 -9.43
N ASP A 166 6.49 -8.47 -8.79
CA ASP A 166 6.96 -9.74 -9.35
C ASP A 166 5.87 -10.35 -10.24
N GLU A 167 6.23 -10.73 -11.46
CA GLU A 167 5.29 -11.23 -12.45
C GLU A 167 5.00 -12.73 -12.30
N ASP A 168 5.92 -13.46 -11.70
CA ASP A 168 5.82 -14.90 -11.48
C ASP A 168 5.06 -15.22 -10.19
N LEU A 169 4.98 -14.25 -9.27
CA LEU A 169 4.28 -14.39 -8.00
C LEU A 169 2.79 -14.00 -8.12
N VAL A 170 1.97 -14.78 -7.43
CA VAL A 170 0.50 -14.72 -7.53
C VAL A 170 -0.20 -14.39 -6.21
N VAL A 171 0.53 -14.37 -5.10
CA VAL A 171 0.06 -13.98 -3.76
C VAL A 171 0.32 -12.49 -3.57
N PHE A 172 -0.60 -11.74 -2.96
CA PHE A 172 -0.50 -10.28 -2.89
C PHE A 172 0.75 -9.78 -2.17
N SER A 173 1.01 -10.32 -0.98
CA SER A 173 2.16 -9.96 -0.14
C SER A 173 3.50 -10.25 -0.80
N GLU A 174 3.55 -11.30 -1.63
CA GLU A 174 4.70 -11.72 -2.42
C GLU A 174 4.83 -10.90 -3.73
N LYS A 175 3.72 -10.64 -4.41
CA LYS A 175 3.69 -9.92 -5.67
C LYS A 175 4.04 -8.44 -5.50
N VAL A 176 3.51 -7.80 -4.45
CA VAL A 176 3.72 -6.37 -4.19
C VAL A 176 4.80 -6.21 -3.12
N GLN A 177 6.05 -6.28 -3.56
CA GLN A 177 7.23 -6.08 -2.71
C GLN A 177 7.50 -4.60 -2.49
N VAL A 178 7.98 -4.27 -1.30
CA VAL A 178 8.36 -2.91 -0.94
C VAL A 178 9.82 -2.90 -0.52
N VAL A 179 10.52 -1.80 -0.80
CA VAL A 179 11.94 -1.68 -0.46
C VAL A 179 12.16 -2.00 1.03
N PRO A 180 13.14 -2.86 1.37
CA PRO A 180 13.37 -3.28 2.74
C PRO A 180 13.50 -2.10 3.70
N GLY A 181 12.82 -2.19 4.84
CA GLY A 181 12.82 -1.15 5.87
C GLY A 181 11.79 -0.03 5.66
N LEU A 182 11.22 0.16 4.46
CA LEU A 182 10.26 1.25 4.23
C LEU A 182 9.00 1.11 5.07
N PHE A 183 8.41 -0.09 5.22
CA PHE A 183 7.23 -0.22 6.09
C PHE A 183 7.51 0.12 7.55
N ASN A 184 8.64 -0.33 8.09
CA ASN A 184 9.05 0.03 9.44
C ASN A 184 9.18 1.55 9.59
N ALA A 185 9.76 2.20 8.57
CA ALA A 185 9.90 3.65 8.53
C ALA A 185 8.54 4.36 8.46
N LEU A 186 7.63 3.89 7.60
CA LEU A 186 6.28 4.44 7.41
C LEU A 186 5.38 4.21 8.63
N LEU A 187 5.50 3.08 9.33
CA LEU A 187 4.65 2.72 10.47
C LEU A 187 5.17 3.27 11.81
N SER A 188 6.37 3.85 11.84
CA SER A 188 6.98 4.45 13.04
C SER A 188 6.98 5.97 12.96
N VAL A 189 6.94 6.65 14.11
CA VAL A 189 7.02 8.12 14.14
C VAL A 189 8.39 8.56 13.62
N GLN A 190 8.40 9.39 12.57
CA GLN A 190 9.63 10.00 12.03
C GLN A 190 9.64 11.49 12.33
N PRO A 191 10.75 12.05 12.85
CA PRO A 191 10.83 13.49 13.11
C PRO A 191 10.97 14.31 11.82
N ASP A 192 11.63 13.75 10.80
CA ASP A 192 11.90 14.44 9.54
C ASP A 192 12.17 13.47 8.37
N LEU A 193 12.36 14.06 7.20
CA LEU A 193 12.56 13.34 5.94
C LEU A 193 13.88 12.55 5.94
N ASP A 194 14.94 13.10 6.52
CA ASP A 194 16.25 12.44 6.57
C ASP A 194 16.17 11.17 7.42
N SER A 195 15.46 11.21 8.55
CA SER A 195 15.20 10.06 9.41
C SER A 195 14.40 8.98 8.68
N LEU A 196 13.34 9.37 7.98
CA LEU A 196 12.52 8.46 7.16
C LEU A 196 13.38 7.76 6.09
N LEU A 197 14.17 8.52 5.32
CA LEU A 197 14.99 7.98 4.24
C LEU A 197 16.14 7.11 4.75
N SER A 198 16.72 7.44 5.91
CA SER A 198 17.90 6.74 6.46
C SER A 198 17.68 5.24 6.68
N VAL A 199 16.42 4.81 6.82
CA VAL A 199 16.05 3.41 7.06
C VAL A 199 16.24 2.53 5.83
N PHE A 200 16.09 3.10 4.63
CA PHE A 200 16.14 2.35 3.36
C PHE A 200 17.08 2.97 2.31
N VAL A 201 17.67 4.13 2.60
CA VAL A 201 18.68 4.81 1.78
C VAL A 201 19.92 5.04 2.62
N LYS A 202 21.08 4.64 2.10
CA LYS A 202 22.37 4.96 2.71
C LYS A 202 22.91 6.24 2.09
N LYS A 203 23.20 7.23 2.94
CA LYS A 203 23.95 8.42 2.50
C LYS A 203 25.33 7.99 2.03
N SER A 204 25.70 8.39 0.82
CA SER A 204 27.06 8.15 0.32
C SER A 204 28.07 8.88 1.21
N PRO A 205 29.20 8.24 1.57
CA PRO A 205 30.31 8.97 2.19
C PRO A 205 30.82 10.06 1.23
N ALA A 206 31.59 11.00 1.78
CA ALA A 206 32.29 11.98 0.96
C ALA A 206 33.16 11.27 -0.09
N PRO A 207 33.23 11.78 -1.32
CA PRO A 207 34.05 11.18 -2.35
C PRO A 207 35.51 11.22 -1.91
N ALA A 208 36.17 10.06 -1.86
CA ALA A 208 37.59 9.96 -1.57
C ALA A 208 38.46 10.29 -2.79
N LEU A 209 37.85 10.26 -3.97
CA LEU A 209 38.50 10.49 -5.26
C LEU A 209 37.97 11.76 -5.91
N THR A 210 38.88 12.47 -6.54
CA THR A 210 38.65 13.61 -7.42
C THR A 210 38.51 13.14 -8.86
N LEU A 211 37.96 13.98 -9.73
CA LEU A 211 37.80 13.63 -11.15
C LEU A 211 39.13 13.44 -11.89
N ASP A 212 40.21 14.03 -11.37
CA ASP A 212 41.56 13.89 -11.94
C ASP A 212 42.10 12.46 -11.79
N GLU A 213 41.61 11.71 -10.80
CA GLU A 213 41.96 10.29 -10.58
C GLU A 213 41.26 9.35 -11.57
N PHE A 214 40.32 9.86 -12.37
CA PHE A 214 39.58 9.12 -13.40
C PHE A 214 40.07 9.44 -14.82
N GLY A 215 41.38 9.52 -15.03
CA GLY A 215 41.98 9.90 -16.33
C GLY A 215 41.54 9.05 -17.53
N HIS A 216 41.20 7.78 -17.32
CA HIS A 216 40.73 6.86 -18.36
C HIS A 216 39.33 7.19 -18.91
N ILE A 217 38.53 8.01 -18.20
CA ILE A 217 37.23 8.53 -18.66
C ILE A 217 37.22 10.06 -18.83
N ALA A 218 38.39 10.71 -18.86
CA ALA A 218 38.49 12.17 -18.90
C ALA A 218 37.70 12.80 -20.05
N ASP A 219 37.66 12.16 -21.22
CA ASP A 219 36.89 12.65 -22.37
C ASP A 219 35.38 12.57 -22.15
N PHE A 220 34.91 11.50 -21.50
CA PHE A 220 33.51 11.36 -21.12
C PHE A 220 33.11 12.40 -20.06
N VAL A 221 33.97 12.62 -19.05
CA VAL A 221 33.76 13.65 -18.03
C VAL A 221 33.71 15.04 -18.68
N ARG A 222 34.63 15.35 -19.60
CA ARG A 222 34.66 16.61 -20.35
C ARG A 222 33.38 16.85 -21.17
N LEU A 223 32.76 15.78 -21.69
CA LEU A 223 31.49 15.87 -22.42
C LEU A 223 30.28 16.02 -21.49
N VAL A 224 30.19 15.20 -20.44
CA VAL A 224 28.99 15.07 -19.62
C VAL A 224 28.89 16.20 -18.59
N ARG A 225 30.00 16.64 -17.99
CA ARG A 225 30.00 17.67 -16.94
C ARG A 225 29.32 18.97 -17.39
N PRO A 226 29.68 19.60 -18.53
CA PRO A 226 29.02 20.83 -18.96
C PRO A 226 27.52 20.64 -19.22
N TYR A 227 27.12 19.47 -19.69
CA TYR A 227 25.73 19.11 -19.87
C TYR A 227 24.98 19.03 -18.53
N LEU A 228 25.53 18.32 -17.54
CA LEU A 228 24.94 18.22 -16.20
C LEU A 228 24.85 19.60 -15.52
N GLU A 229 25.92 20.39 -15.56
CA GLU A 229 25.93 21.75 -15.00
C GLU A 229 24.86 22.64 -15.64
N ARG A 230 24.69 22.53 -16.97
CA ARG A 230 23.64 23.24 -17.70
C ARG A 230 22.25 22.77 -17.25
N VAL A 231 22.02 21.46 -17.16
CA VAL A 231 20.73 20.91 -16.70
C VAL A 231 20.40 21.38 -15.29
N CYS A 232 21.35 21.32 -14.35
CA CYS A 232 21.17 21.79 -12.97
C CYS A 232 20.85 23.29 -12.92
N ARG A 233 21.58 24.10 -13.71
CA ARG A 233 21.36 25.55 -13.79
C ARG A 233 20.01 25.90 -14.39
N GLU A 234 19.60 25.20 -15.46
CA GLU A 234 18.36 25.46 -16.19
C GLU A 234 17.14 24.75 -15.58
N ARG A 235 17.32 23.86 -14.60
CA ARG A 235 16.29 22.98 -14.02
C ARG A 235 15.43 22.33 -15.10
N ARG A 236 16.10 21.81 -16.13
CA ARG A 236 15.45 21.34 -17.35
C ARG A 236 14.49 20.19 -17.02
N LYS A 237 13.19 20.37 -17.28
CA LYS A 237 12.19 19.31 -17.09
C LYS A 237 12.51 18.11 -17.99
N GLY A 238 12.47 16.90 -17.43
CA GLY A 238 12.74 15.65 -18.15
C GLY A 238 14.16 15.11 -18.02
N SER A 239 15.06 15.82 -17.35
CA SER A 239 16.36 15.28 -16.93
C SER A 239 16.29 14.81 -15.47
N ASN A 240 16.65 13.56 -15.20
CA ASN A 240 16.62 12.97 -13.84
C ASN A 240 17.97 13.17 -13.14
N ILE A 241 18.27 14.41 -12.76
CA ILE A 241 19.52 14.85 -12.09
C ILE A 241 19.15 15.72 -10.89
#